data_AF-A0A0F7IEC9-F1
#
_entry.id   AF-A0A0F7IEC9-F1
#
_cell.length_a   1.000
_cell.length_b   1.000
_cell.length_c   1.000
_cell.angle_alpha   90.00
_cell.angle_beta   90.00
_cell.angle_gamma   90.00
#
_symmetry.space_group_name_H-M   'P 1'
#
loop_
_entity.id
_entity.type
_entity.pdbx_description
1 polymer ?
#
loop_
_entity_poly.entity_id
_entity_poly.type
_entity_poly.pdbx_seq_one_letter_code
_entity_poly.pdbx_strand_id
1 'polypeptide(L)'
;MGYRIKVNLKNGEIEVEGDKEFVKDEIEKLLERIVAKFSLASSLEMDKDKKDVLTQSGAVTEQNMLFESFAEFYKAIDPKKEQDKSLIAVYWFNKFEGKDAVTPKDVVEILKDAGVPLPSNISRDLRELASGKKAYLIKVNVKGGRPAYKLSMTGENYVNKLLRVNE
;
A
#
# COMPACT_ATOMS: atom_id res chain seq x y z
N MET A 1 38.87 1.59 -7.53
CA MET A 1 38.55 1.19 -6.14
C MET A 1 37.21 1.83 -5.83
N GLY A 2 36.13 1.05 -5.76
CA GLY A 2 34.80 1.59 -5.45
C GLY A 2 34.68 1.92 -3.96
N TYR A 3 34.00 3.01 -3.64
CA TYR A 3 33.66 3.38 -2.28
C TYR A 3 32.20 3.01 -2.04
N ARG A 4 31.91 2.41 -0.89
CA ARG A 4 30.56 2.02 -0.48
C ARG A 4 30.25 2.65 0.86
N ILE A 5 29.20 3.47 0.91
CA ILE A 5 28.70 4.06 2.14
C ILE A 5 27.33 3.49 2.43
N LYS A 6 27.16 3.07 3.69
CA LYS A 6 25.98 2.44 4.21
C LYS A 6 25.46 3.27 5.37
N VAL A 7 24.32 3.93 5.17
CA VAL A 7 23.68 4.77 6.17
C VAL A 7 22.46 4.02 6.71
N ASN A 8 22.50 3.70 8.01
CA ASN A 8 21.39 3.08 8.70
C ASN A 8 20.57 4.17 9.39
N LEU A 9 19.39 4.46 8.83
CA LEU A 9 18.40 5.34 9.43
C LEU A 9 17.40 4.46 10.18
N LYS A 10 16.79 4.97 11.25
CA LYS A 10 15.79 4.23 12.04
C LYS A 10 14.65 3.62 11.21
N ASN A 11 14.43 4.13 10.00
CA ASN A 11 13.34 3.73 9.10
C ASN A 11 13.83 3.06 7.81
N GLY A 12 15.13 2.75 7.66
CA GLY A 12 15.65 2.09 6.46
C GLY A 12 17.15 2.20 6.28
N GLU A 13 17.66 1.40 5.35
CA GLU A 13 19.08 1.32 5.04
C GLU A 13 19.32 1.85 3.63
N ILE A 14 20.20 2.83 3.52
CA ILE A 14 20.57 3.43 2.24
C ILE A 14 22.01 3.07 1.95
N GLU A 15 22.22 2.46 0.79
CA GLU A 15 23.53 2.02 0.35
C GLU A 15 23.87 2.69 -0.97
N VAL A 16 25.01 3.39 -1.00
CA VAL A 16 25.52 4.08 -2.17
C VAL A 16 26.92 3.54 -2.47
N GLU A 17 27.09 2.99 -3.68
CA GLU A 17 28.37 2.47 -4.16
C GLU A 17 28.77 3.18 -5.45
N GLY A 18 30.02 3.64 -5.54
CA GLY A 18 30.54 4.30 -6.71
C GLY A 18 31.91 4.93 -6.47
N ASP A 19 32.33 5.81 -7.38
CA ASP A 19 33.56 6.57 -7.22
C ASP A 19 33.44 7.59 -6.07
N LYS A 20 34.59 7.98 -5.51
CA LYS A 20 34.65 8.83 -4.30
C LYS A 20 33.84 10.11 -4.44
N GLU A 21 33.90 10.75 -5.61
CA GLU A 21 33.19 11.99 -5.90
C GLU A 21 31.69 11.78 -6.00
N PHE A 22 31.26 10.70 -6.65
CA PHE A 22 29.84 10.33 -6.78
C PHE A 22 29.20 10.02 -5.42
N VAL A 23 29.90 9.21 -4.60
CA VAL A 23 29.40 8.82 -3.28
C VAL A 23 29.29 10.03 -2.35
N LYS A 24 30.23 10.98 -2.42
CA LYS A 24 30.18 12.20 -1.60
C LYS A 24 29.03 13.11 -2.03
N ASP A 25 28.88 13.35 -3.33
CA ASP A 25 27.86 14.22 -3.90
C ASP A 25 26.44 13.71 -3.60
N GLU A 26 26.19 12.41 -3.76
CA GLU A 26 24.86 11.86 -3.46
C GLU A 26 24.54 11.79 -1.96
N ILE A 27 25.54 11.58 -1.09
CA ILE A 27 25.34 11.64 0.36
C ILE A 27 25.01 13.09 0.81
N GLU A 28 25.68 14.09 0.24
CA GLU A 28 25.47 15.51 0.58
C GLU A 28 24.05 15.96 0.19
N LYS A 29 23.61 15.66 -1.05
CA LYS A 29 22.24 15.92 -1.51
C LYS A 29 21.19 15.19 -0.67
N LEU A 30 21.50 13.96 -0.24
CA LEU A 30 20.60 13.17 0.59
C LEU A 30 20.45 13.78 1.99
N LEU A 31 21.54 14.23 2.61
CA LEU A 31 21.53 14.92 3.90
C LEU A 31 20.77 16.25 3.82
N GLU A 32 20.99 17.06 2.79
CA GLU A 32 20.25 18.32 2.59
C GLU A 32 18.73 18.09 2.49
N ARG A 33 18.32 17.07 1.72
CA ARG A 33 16.90 16.70 1.60
C ARG A 33 16.29 16.23 2.92
N ILE A 34 17.05 15.49 3.73
CA ILE A 34 16.58 15.05 5.05
C ILE A 34 16.43 16.24 5.99
N VAL A 35 17.43 17.13 6.05
CA VAL A 35 17.39 18.31 6.92
C VAL A 35 16.26 19.26 6.52
N ALA A 36 16.06 19.51 5.22
CA ALA A 36 14.96 20.34 4.73
C ALA A 36 13.59 19.76 5.12
N LYS A 37 13.39 18.45 4.97
CA LYS A 37 12.15 17.77 5.36
C LYS A 37 11.95 17.72 6.89
N PHE A 38 13.03 17.57 7.64
CA PHE A 38 12.98 17.49 9.11
C PHE A 38 12.72 18.85 9.74
N SER A 39 13.28 19.94 9.20
CA SER A 39 12.99 21.31 9.61
C SER A 39 11.49 21.66 9.47
N LEU A 40 10.84 21.20 8.39
CA LEU A 40 9.39 21.34 8.18
C LEU A 40 8.55 20.50 9.15
N ALA A 41 9.03 19.31 9.53
CA ALA A 41 8.35 18.43 10.48
C ALA A 41 8.51 18.87 11.96
N SER A 42 9.55 19.66 12.27
CA SER A 42 9.86 20.07 13.66
C SER A 42 8.93 21.15 14.22
N SER A 43 8.16 21.83 13.37
CA SER A 43 7.17 22.84 13.81
C SER A 43 5.78 22.26 14.14
N LEU A 44 5.57 20.96 13.97
CA LEU A 44 4.32 20.29 14.29
C LEU A 44 4.58 19.09 15.21
N GLU A 45 4.39 19.38 16.50
CA GLU A 45 3.92 18.47 17.56
C GLU A 45 4.98 17.64 18.31
N MET A 46 5.31 18.19 19.49
CA MET A 46 5.52 17.43 20.73
C MET A 46 4.18 16.77 21.11
N ASP A 47 4.10 15.44 21.15
CA ASP A 47 3.84 14.66 22.37
C ASP A 47 4.00 13.16 22.08
N LYS A 48 4.33 12.41 23.14
CA LYS A 48 4.77 11.00 23.16
C LYS A 48 3.52 10.09 23.17
N ASP A 49 3.51 8.78 22.89
CA ASP A 49 4.36 7.68 23.31
C ASP A 49 3.86 6.39 22.61
N LYS A 50 4.79 5.58 22.06
CA LYS A 50 4.70 4.12 21.71
C LYS A 50 3.65 3.67 20.66
N LYS A 51 3.91 2.71 19.75
CA LYS A 51 4.99 1.74 19.52
C LYS A 51 4.81 1.18 18.10
N ASP A 52 5.92 1.02 17.38
CA ASP A 52 6.26 -0.10 16.49
C ASP A 52 5.19 -0.65 15.49
N VAL A 53 5.35 -0.40 14.19
CA VAL A 53 5.97 -1.33 13.22
C VAL A 53 5.81 -0.76 11.80
N LEU A 54 6.94 -0.70 11.10
CA LEU A 54 7.13 -0.30 9.71
C LEU A 54 6.22 -1.08 8.74
N THR A 55 5.61 -0.36 7.79
CA THR A 55 5.62 -0.75 6.37
C THR A 55 5.61 0.50 5.50
N GLN A 56 6.73 0.77 4.84
CA GLN A 56 6.92 1.92 3.95
C GLN A 56 6.71 1.45 2.51
N SER A 57 5.73 2.02 1.81
CA SER A 57 5.88 2.38 0.39
C SER A 57 4.78 3.32 -0.08
N GLY A 58 5.23 4.50 -0.52
CA GLY A 58 4.62 5.20 -1.64
C GLY A 58 3.44 6.10 -1.32
N ALA A 59 3.76 7.32 -0.90
CA ALA A 59 2.84 8.45 -0.94
C ALA A 59 2.40 8.74 -2.39
N VAL A 60 1.10 8.58 -2.66
CA VAL A 60 0.37 9.50 -3.54
C VAL A 60 -1.00 9.77 -2.92
N THR A 61 -1.11 11.01 -2.44
CA THR A 61 -2.31 11.74 -2.00
C THR A 61 -2.81 11.41 -0.59
N GLU A 62 -2.53 12.37 0.31
CA GLU A 62 -3.35 12.79 1.44
C GLU A 62 -4.81 13.07 1.01
N GLN A 63 -5.52 12.05 0.53
CA GLN A 63 -6.92 11.93 0.83
C GLN A 63 -6.89 11.00 2.03
N ASN A 64 -6.73 11.62 3.20
CA ASN A 64 -7.16 11.04 4.46
C ASN A 64 -8.68 10.89 4.33
N MET A 65 -9.08 9.92 3.52
CA MET A 65 -10.46 9.62 3.26
C MET A 65 -10.96 9.07 4.57
N LEU A 66 -11.70 9.93 5.27
CA LEU A 66 -12.36 9.74 6.56
C LEU A 66 -13.42 8.64 6.47
N PHE A 67 -13.10 7.49 5.87
CA PHE A 67 -13.96 6.33 5.94
C PHE A 67 -13.63 5.65 7.26
N GLU A 68 -14.58 5.71 8.19
CA GLU A 68 -14.47 5.07 9.50
C GLU A 68 -14.70 3.55 9.37
N SER A 69 -15.35 3.12 8.28
CA SER A 69 -15.62 1.72 7.99
C SER A 69 -15.48 1.37 6.50
N PHE A 70 -15.16 0.10 6.23
CA PHE A 70 -15.17 -0.47 4.88
C PHE A 70 -16.52 -0.31 4.19
N ALA A 71 -17.63 -0.32 4.94
CA ALA A 71 -18.97 -0.12 4.38
C ALA A 71 -19.13 1.27 3.73
N GLU A 72 -18.56 2.31 4.35
CA GLU A 72 -18.59 3.68 3.81
C GLU A 72 -17.71 3.80 2.57
N PHE A 73 -16.51 3.24 2.62
CA PHE A 73 -15.61 3.17 1.47
C PHE A 73 -16.23 2.42 0.29
N TYR A 74 -16.86 1.28 0.55
CA TYR A 74 -17.56 0.50 -0.46
C TYR A 74 -18.68 1.31 -1.11
N LYS A 75 -19.47 2.04 -0.30
CA LYS A 75 -20.58 2.88 -0.78
C LYS A 75 -20.09 4.07 -1.58
N ALA A 76 -18.96 4.68 -1.20
CA ALA A 76 -18.37 5.79 -1.92
C ALA A 76 -17.86 5.39 -3.32
N ILE A 77 -17.37 4.16 -3.48
CA ILE A 77 -16.94 3.65 -4.77
C ILE A 77 -18.11 3.12 -5.61
N ASP A 78 -19.11 2.51 -4.97
CA ASP A 78 -20.23 1.82 -5.60
C ASP A 78 -19.80 0.88 -6.75
N PRO A 79 -19.04 -0.19 -6.43
CA PRO A 79 -18.46 -1.08 -7.44
C PRO A 79 -19.54 -1.83 -8.23
N LYS A 80 -19.62 -1.53 -9.53
CA LYS A 80 -20.60 -2.16 -10.44
C LYS A 80 -20.25 -3.61 -10.80
N LYS A 81 -18.96 -3.95 -10.88
CA LYS A 81 -18.51 -5.31 -11.25
C LYS A 81 -18.17 -6.12 -10.01
N GLU A 82 -18.47 -7.41 -10.04
CA GLU A 82 -18.13 -8.35 -8.97
C GLU A 82 -16.62 -8.38 -8.66
N GLN A 83 -15.80 -8.27 -9.71
CA GLN A 83 -14.35 -8.21 -9.60
C GLN A 83 -13.87 -6.94 -8.90
N ASP A 84 -14.58 -5.82 -9.10
CA ASP A 84 -14.22 -4.55 -8.45
C ASP A 84 -14.49 -4.65 -6.95
N LYS A 85 -15.58 -5.32 -6.53
CA LYS A 85 -15.88 -5.60 -5.10
C LYS A 85 -14.75 -6.34 -4.40
N SER A 86 -14.19 -7.35 -5.07
CA SER A 86 -13.05 -8.10 -4.54
C SER A 86 -11.78 -7.24 -4.48
N LEU A 87 -11.55 -6.40 -5.49
CA LEU A 87 -10.37 -5.54 -5.57
C LEU A 87 -10.38 -4.44 -4.50
N ILE A 88 -11.53 -3.79 -4.26
CA ILE A 88 -11.63 -2.76 -3.22
C ILE A 88 -11.44 -3.33 -1.82
N ALA A 89 -11.85 -4.58 -1.57
CA ALA A 89 -11.58 -5.24 -0.30
C ALA A 89 -10.08 -5.43 -0.10
N VAL A 90 -9.35 -5.88 -1.14
CA VAL A 90 -7.88 -6.00 -1.09
C VAL A 90 -7.23 -4.63 -0.90
N TYR A 91 -7.75 -3.60 -1.57
CA TYR A 91 -7.27 -2.23 -1.39
C TYR A 91 -7.46 -1.76 0.05
N TRP A 92 -8.62 -2.01 0.65
CA TRP A 92 -8.91 -1.63 2.03
C TRP A 92 -7.93 -2.27 3.01
N PHE A 93 -7.73 -3.58 2.92
CA PHE A 93 -6.76 -4.29 3.74
C PHE A 93 -5.35 -3.71 3.62
N ASN A 94 -4.95 -3.33 2.40
CA ASN A 94 -3.60 -2.80 2.16
C ASN A 94 -3.44 -1.37 2.70
N LYS A 95 -4.45 -0.50 2.52
CA LYS A 95 -4.37 0.93 2.84
C LYS A 95 -4.77 1.28 4.26
N PHE A 96 -5.80 0.63 4.80
CA PHE A 96 -6.37 0.97 6.10
C PHE A 96 -5.92 -0.01 7.19
N GLU A 97 -5.81 -1.30 6.88
CA GLU A 97 -5.38 -2.32 7.86
C GLU A 97 -3.88 -2.67 7.80
N GLY A 98 -3.14 -2.12 6.83
CA GLY A 98 -1.70 -2.39 6.65
C GLY A 98 -1.37 -3.84 6.30
N LYS A 99 -2.35 -4.64 5.88
CA LYS A 99 -2.18 -6.04 5.54
C LYS A 99 -1.72 -6.18 4.09
N ASP A 100 -0.47 -6.58 3.92
CA ASP A 100 0.18 -6.63 2.61
C ASP A 100 -0.38 -7.73 1.69
N ALA A 101 -0.78 -8.86 2.28
CA ALA A 101 -1.33 -10.00 1.54
C ALA A 101 -2.62 -10.50 2.19
N VAL A 102 -3.64 -10.69 1.36
CA VAL A 102 -4.98 -11.12 1.77
C VAL A 102 -5.35 -12.44 1.15
N THR A 103 -6.07 -13.26 1.91
CA THR A 103 -6.63 -14.52 1.41
C THR A 103 -8.07 -14.31 0.95
N PRO A 104 -8.62 -15.23 0.13
CA PRO A 104 -10.03 -15.19 -0.22
C PRO A 104 -10.97 -15.22 1.00
N LYS A 105 -10.52 -15.81 2.12
CA LYS A 105 -11.31 -15.85 3.37
C LYS A 105 -11.45 -14.45 3.98
N ASP A 106 -10.35 -13.71 4.03
CA ASP A 106 -10.34 -12.34 4.55
C ASP A 106 -11.30 -11.44 3.76
N VAL A 107 -11.29 -11.57 2.43
CA VAL A 107 -12.20 -10.83 1.54
C VAL A 107 -13.66 -11.20 1.79
N VAL A 108 -13.97 -12.49 2.02
CA VAL A 108 -15.34 -12.90 2.40
C VAL A 108 -15.76 -12.29 3.72
N GLU A 109 -14.86 -12.29 4.71
CA GLU A 109 -15.15 -11.81 6.06
C GLU A 109 -15.46 -10.32 6.06
N ILE A 110 -14.64 -9.48 5.40
CA ILE A 110 -14.88 -8.03 5.37
C ILE A 110 -16.13 -7.64 4.56
N LEU A 111 -16.42 -8.35 3.47
CA LEU A 111 -17.63 -8.12 2.68
C LEU A 111 -18.89 -8.50 3.47
N LYS A 112 -18.82 -9.57 4.27
CA LYS A 112 -19.93 -9.97 5.16
C LYS A 112 -20.11 -8.99 6.31
N ASP A 113 -19.00 -8.57 6.94
CA ASP A 113 -19.00 -7.63 8.05
C ASP A 113 -19.63 -6.29 7.65
N ALA A 114 -19.30 -5.78 6.46
CA ALA A 114 -19.91 -4.58 5.91
C ALA A 114 -21.33 -4.76 5.36
N GLY A 115 -21.91 -5.98 5.43
CA GLY A 115 -23.27 -6.24 4.96
C GLY A 115 -23.46 -6.06 3.45
N VAL A 116 -22.38 -6.15 2.65
CA VAL A 116 -22.42 -5.93 1.20
C VAL A 116 -22.60 -7.24 0.44
N PRO A 117 -23.22 -7.20 -0.76
CA PRO A 117 -23.47 -8.40 -1.54
C PRO A 117 -22.17 -9.06 -2.01
N LEU A 118 -21.96 -10.29 -1.53
CA LEU A 118 -20.83 -11.14 -1.88
C LEU A 118 -20.79 -11.43 -3.40
N PRO A 119 -19.61 -11.37 -4.03
CA PRO A 119 -19.40 -11.89 -5.37
C PRO A 119 -19.73 -13.37 -5.46
N SER A 120 -20.19 -13.80 -6.64
CA SER A 120 -20.50 -15.20 -6.95
C SER A 120 -19.30 -16.12 -6.69
N ASN A 121 -18.07 -15.68 -7.01
CA ASN A 121 -16.87 -16.46 -6.74
C ASN A 121 -15.61 -15.59 -6.51
N ILE A 122 -15.42 -15.16 -5.27
CA ILE A 122 -14.25 -14.36 -4.84
C ILE A 122 -12.91 -15.04 -5.20
N SER A 123 -12.79 -16.36 -5.07
CA SER A 123 -11.53 -17.05 -5.39
C SER A 123 -11.20 -17.00 -6.88
N ARG A 124 -12.23 -17.06 -7.74
CA ARG A 124 -12.08 -16.86 -9.17
C ARG A 124 -11.74 -15.40 -9.48
N ASP A 125 -12.45 -14.45 -8.89
CA ASP A 125 -12.22 -13.02 -9.10
C ASP A 125 -10.80 -12.60 -8.74
N LEU A 126 -10.31 -13.00 -7.56
CA LEU A 126 -8.94 -12.71 -7.14
C LEU A 126 -7.90 -13.31 -8.08
N ARG A 127 -8.13 -14.52 -8.60
CA ARG A 127 -7.26 -15.13 -9.61
C ARG A 127 -7.29 -14.37 -10.94
N GLU A 128 -8.45 -13.90 -11.38
CA GLU A 128 -8.59 -13.10 -12.60
C GLU A 128 -7.97 -11.71 -12.46
N LEU A 129 -8.13 -11.05 -11.32
CA LEU A 129 -7.49 -9.78 -10.98
C LEU A 129 -5.97 -9.91 -10.92
N ALA A 130 -5.46 -11.06 -10.48
CA ALA A 130 -4.04 -11.39 -10.48
C ALA A 130 -3.51 -11.94 -11.81
N SER A 131 -4.37 -12.14 -12.81
CA SER A 131 -3.96 -12.58 -14.14
C SER A 131 -3.14 -11.50 -14.82
N GLY A 132 -2.14 -11.88 -15.62
CA GLY A 132 -1.32 -10.94 -16.39
C GLY A 132 -2.10 -10.04 -17.35
N LYS A 133 -3.37 -10.37 -17.67
CA LYS A 133 -4.26 -9.49 -18.44
C LYS A 133 -4.70 -8.23 -17.69
N LYS A 134 -4.85 -8.30 -16.37
CA LYS A 134 -5.31 -7.19 -15.53
C LYS A 134 -4.20 -6.66 -14.63
N ALA A 135 -3.43 -7.58 -14.05
CA ALA A 135 -2.30 -7.29 -13.17
C ALA A 135 -2.66 -6.33 -12.02
N TYR A 136 -3.90 -6.33 -11.54
CA TYR A 136 -4.34 -5.49 -10.41
C TYR A 136 -3.92 -6.07 -9.06
N LEU A 137 -3.75 -7.39 -9.01
CA LEU A 137 -3.25 -8.11 -7.84
C LEU A 137 -1.97 -8.88 -8.20
N ILE A 138 -1.16 -9.13 -7.19
CA ILE A 138 0.02 -9.98 -7.26
C ILE A 138 -0.27 -11.22 -6.44
N LYS A 139 -0.19 -12.39 -7.07
CA LYS A 139 -0.38 -13.66 -6.37
C LYS A 139 0.87 -13.98 -5.55
N VAL A 140 0.70 -14.14 -4.24
CA VAL A 140 1.74 -14.56 -3.30
C VAL A 140 1.44 -16.01 -2.89
N ASN A 141 2.33 -16.93 -3.24
CA ASN A 141 2.19 -18.32 -2.81
C ASN A 141 2.73 -18.46 -1.40
N VAL A 142 1.87 -18.83 -0.45
CA VAL A 142 2.27 -19.20 0.90
C VAL A 142 2.59 -20.69 0.90
N LYS A 143 3.76 -21.07 1.42
CA LYS A 143 4.25 -22.46 1.42
C LYS A 143 3.23 -23.39 2.11
N GLY A 144 2.62 -24.31 1.35
CA GLY A 144 1.61 -25.26 1.85
C GLY A 144 0.23 -24.67 2.15
N GLY A 145 -0.01 -23.39 1.82
CA GLY A 145 -1.25 -22.68 2.15
C GLY A 145 -2.12 -22.33 0.94
N ARG A 146 -3.28 -21.73 1.22
CA ARG A 146 -4.11 -21.10 0.18
C ARG A 146 -3.37 -19.90 -0.42
N PRO A 147 -3.55 -19.61 -1.72
CA PRO A 147 -2.90 -18.45 -2.33
C PRO A 147 -3.38 -17.15 -1.66
N ALA A 148 -2.43 -16.28 -1.35
CA ALA A 148 -2.68 -14.93 -0.90
C ALA A 148 -2.46 -13.95 -2.06
N TYR A 149 -3.00 -12.76 -1.93
CA TYR A 149 -3.00 -11.74 -2.97
C TYR A 149 -2.60 -10.41 -2.38
N LYS A 150 -1.67 -9.74 -3.05
CA LYS A 150 -1.21 -8.39 -2.71
C LYS A 150 -1.74 -7.39 -3.72
N LEU A 151 -2.02 -6.17 -3.29
CA LEU A 151 -2.38 -5.08 -4.20
C LEU A 151 -1.18 -4.69 -5.06
N SER A 152 -1.36 -4.62 -6.39
CA SER A 152 -0.33 -4.08 -7.29
C SER A 152 -0.47 -2.57 -7.42
N MET A 153 0.59 -1.91 -7.90
CA MET A 153 0.53 -0.49 -8.26
C MET A 153 -0.54 -0.20 -9.33
N THR A 154 -0.79 -1.13 -10.25
CA THR A 154 -1.86 -1.00 -11.25
C THR A 154 -3.25 -1.09 -10.62
N GLY A 155 -3.44 -1.99 -9.65
CA GLY A 155 -4.69 -2.14 -8.92
C GLY A 155 -5.00 -0.92 -8.04
N GLU A 156 -4.00 -0.41 -7.34
CA GLU A 156 -4.10 0.83 -6.56
C GLU A 156 -4.54 2.00 -7.42
N ASN A 157 -3.85 2.22 -8.55
CA ASN A 157 -4.21 3.28 -9.50
C ASN A 157 -5.63 3.12 -10.05
N TYR A 158 -6.09 1.88 -10.24
CA TYR A 158 -7.45 1.62 -10.70
C TYR A 158 -8.49 2.01 -9.66
N VAL A 159 -8.30 1.61 -8.39
CA VAL A 159 -9.22 1.97 -7.30
C VAL A 159 -9.23 3.47 -7.07
N ASN A 160 -8.06 4.13 -7.07
CA ASN A 160 -7.96 5.59 -6.96
C ASN A 160 -8.69 6.32 -8.09
N LYS A 161 -8.73 5.74 -9.30
CA LYS A 161 -9.52 6.30 -10.42
C LYS A 161 -11.02 6.15 -10.18
N LEU A 162 -11.49 5.01 -9.70
CA LEU A 162 -12.91 4.80 -9.37
C LEU A 162 -13.39 5.82 -8.34
N LEU A 163 -12.54 6.09 -7.36
CA LEU A 163 -12.79 7.02 -6.27
C LEU A 163 -12.94 8.47 -6.75
N ARG A 164 -12.06 8.93 -7.66
CA ARG A 164 -12.09 10.28 -8.24
C ARG A 164 -13.24 10.52 -9.23
N VAL A 165 -13.88 9.47 -9.73
CA VAL A 165 -14.98 9.58 -10.68
C VAL A 165 -16.32 9.86 -9.97
N ASN A 166 -16.37 9.70 -8.64
CA ASN A 166 -17.56 9.92 -7.82
C ASN A 166 -17.57 11.28 -7.09
N GLU A 167 -16.62 12.20 -7.40
CA GLU A 167 -16.68 13.63 -7.05
C GLU A 167 -17.34 14.44 -8.18
#